data_AF-A0A3B8X4G4-F1
#
_entry.id   AF-A0A3B8X4G4-F1
#
_cell.length_a   1.000
_cell.length_b   1.000
_cell.length_c   1.000
_cell.angle_alpha   90.00
_cell.angle_beta   90.00
_cell.angle_gamma   90.00
#
_symmetry.space_group_name_H-M   'P 1'
#
loop_
_entity.id
_entity.type
_entity.pdbx_description
1 polymer ?
#
loop_
_entity_poly.entity_id
_entity_poly.type
_entity_poly.pdbx_seq_one_letter_code
_entity_poly.pdbx_strand_id
1 'polypeptide(L)'
;MPFDEPVPAPIPDLQRLPDTTQRILDTLQQITRDLTVIPARVFTSRLEALIDELVSSLVPLMAAEERVLCHRLDRALGDPLREDHREVRRLVERLSMLSEGLERRSRRATKIEQVLLTALQQMTIALDALRTHQQAALRHLSDTLPLDEQAHLAATLDAAALDAREQTMLIVRPVIPPTAAHVLRNRPDLNAAYAMSLAEIERRVRGGAASEGETNHVAGPPSR
;
A
#
# COMPACT_ATOMS: atom_id res chain seq x y z
N MET A 1 -37.36 -24.12 25.00
CA MET A 1 -36.96 -23.66 23.66
C MET A 1 -35.86 -22.63 23.86
N PRO A 2 -34.60 -22.92 23.54
CA PRO A 2 -33.56 -21.91 23.59
C PRO A 2 -33.84 -20.90 22.46
N PHE A 3 -33.78 -19.61 22.79
CA PHE A 3 -33.79 -18.55 21.77
C PHE A 3 -32.42 -18.59 21.09
N ASP A 4 -32.39 -18.86 19.80
CA ASP A 4 -31.25 -18.53 18.96
C ASP A 4 -31.03 -17.02 19.06
N GLU A 5 -30.02 -16.65 19.85
CA GLU A 5 -29.54 -15.28 19.97
C GLU A 5 -28.98 -14.89 18.59
N PRO A 6 -29.50 -13.83 17.95
CA PRO A 6 -29.03 -13.44 16.62
C PRO A 6 -27.56 -13.02 16.74
N VAL A 7 -26.68 -13.78 16.08
CA VAL A 7 -25.27 -13.43 15.91
C VAL A 7 -25.22 -11.99 15.38
N PRO A 8 -24.55 -11.06 16.07
CA PRO A 8 -24.43 -9.69 15.59
C PRO A 8 -23.75 -9.72 14.22
N ALA A 9 -24.41 -9.18 13.20
CA ALA A 9 -23.78 -9.05 11.90
C ALA A 9 -22.54 -8.16 12.07
N PRO A 10 -21.36 -8.60 11.58
CA PRO A 10 -20.18 -7.74 11.56
C PRO A 10 -20.51 -6.46 10.80
N ILE A 11 -20.03 -5.32 11.29
CA ILE A 11 -20.23 -4.04 10.61
C ILE A 11 -19.61 -4.15 9.21
N PRO A 12 -20.40 -3.95 8.13
CA PRO A 12 -19.94 -4.13 6.74
C PRO A 12 -18.63 -3.38 6.44
N ASP A 13 -18.44 -2.24 7.11
CA ASP A 13 -17.33 -1.32 6.87
C ASP A 13 -15.98 -1.90 7.31
N LEU A 14 -15.95 -2.79 8.33
CA LEU A 14 -14.72 -3.46 8.75
C LEU A 14 -14.35 -4.64 7.83
N GLN A 15 -15.31 -5.23 7.11
CA GLN A 15 -15.06 -6.31 6.14
C GLN A 15 -14.34 -5.83 4.88
N ARG A 16 -14.39 -4.52 4.60
CA ARG A 16 -13.72 -3.90 3.46
C ARG A 16 -12.23 -4.23 3.37
N LEU A 17 -11.57 -4.47 4.52
CA LEU A 17 -10.14 -4.77 4.61
C LEU A 17 -9.79 -6.12 3.97
N PRO A 18 -10.23 -7.27 4.51
CA PRO A 18 -9.96 -8.57 3.89
C PRO A 18 -10.59 -8.69 2.51
N ASP A 19 -11.70 -7.99 2.22
CA ASP A 19 -12.32 -8.01 0.90
C ASP A 19 -11.45 -7.33 -0.17
N THR A 20 -10.80 -6.21 0.18
CA THR A 20 -9.87 -5.54 -0.73
C THR A 20 -8.64 -6.41 -0.98
N THR A 21 -8.08 -7.00 0.08
CA THR A 21 -6.94 -7.94 -0.04
C THR A 21 -7.31 -9.15 -0.89
N GLN A 22 -8.50 -9.73 -0.69
CA GLN A 22 -8.99 -10.86 -1.48
C GLN A 22 -9.17 -10.50 -2.95
N ARG A 23 -9.77 -9.35 -3.27
CA ARG A 23 -9.96 -8.90 -4.66
C ARG A 23 -8.62 -8.76 -5.39
N ILE A 24 -7.61 -8.21 -4.73
CA ILE A 24 -6.25 -8.06 -5.28
C ILE A 24 -5.59 -9.43 -5.46
N LEU A 25 -5.74 -10.32 -4.48
CA LEU A 25 -5.27 -11.70 -4.56
C LEU A 25 -5.90 -12.44 -5.76
N ASP A 26 -7.20 -12.30 -5.98
CA ASP A 26 -7.90 -12.91 -7.11
C ASP A 26 -7.38 -12.38 -8.45
N THR A 27 -7.17 -11.06 -8.54
CA THR A 27 -6.59 -10.41 -9.72
C THR A 27 -5.19 -10.94 -10.01
N LEU A 28 -4.36 -11.07 -8.99
CA LEU A 28 -3.01 -11.60 -9.10
C LEU A 28 -3.02 -13.08 -9.52
N GLN A 29 -3.93 -13.89 -8.96
CA GLN A 29 -4.12 -15.28 -9.35
C GLN A 29 -4.57 -15.41 -10.80
N GLN A 30 -5.44 -14.52 -11.28
CA GLN A 30 -5.86 -14.49 -12.67
C GLN A 30 -4.68 -14.15 -13.60
N ILE A 31 -3.89 -13.14 -13.26
CA ILE A 31 -2.69 -12.76 -14.02
C ILE A 31 -1.69 -13.92 -14.08
N THR A 32 -1.49 -14.63 -12.97
CA THR A 32 -0.52 -15.73 -12.88
C THR A 32 -1.00 -17.02 -13.54
N ARG A 33 -2.31 -17.32 -13.57
CA ARG A 33 -2.85 -18.48 -14.32
C ARG A 33 -2.71 -18.30 -15.84
N ASP A 34 -2.85 -17.07 -16.32
CA ASP A 34 -2.86 -16.74 -17.74
C ASP A 34 -1.44 -16.65 -18.37
N LEU A 35 -0.37 -16.77 -17.57
CA LEU A 35 1.02 -16.50 -17.96
C LEU A 35 1.50 -17.23 -19.23
N THR A 36 1.00 -18.44 -19.47
CA THR A 36 1.40 -19.27 -20.61
C THR A 36 0.62 -18.96 -21.89
N VAL A 37 -0.48 -18.20 -21.78
CA VAL A 37 -1.45 -18.00 -22.86
C VAL A 37 -1.45 -16.55 -23.37
N ILE A 38 -1.12 -15.58 -22.51
CA ILE A 38 -1.21 -14.16 -22.87
C ILE A 38 0.07 -13.59 -23.49
N PRO A 39 -0.03 -12.67 -24.45
CA PRO A 39 1.12 -11.95 -24.97
C PRO A 39 1.84 -11.14 -23.87
N ALA A 40 3.17 -11.06 -23.93
CA ALA A 40 3.99 -10.35 -22.95
C ALA A 40 3.59 -8.88 -22.74
N ARG A 41 3.07 -8.20 -23.78
CA ARG A 41 2.54 -6.84 -23.69
C ARG A 41 1.27 -6.77 -22.83
N VAL A 42 0.33 -7.69 -23.02
CA VAL A 42 -0.91 -7.75 -22.25
C VAL A 42 -0.61 -8.08 -20.79
N PHE A 43 0.32 -9.00 -20.54
CA PHE A 43 0.82 -9.29 -19.21
C PHE A 43 1.42 -8.04 -18.53
N THR A 44 2.27 -7.30 -19.24
CA THR A 44 2.90 -6.07 -18.72
C THR A 44 1.84 -5.04 -18.31
N SER A 45 0.85 -4.77 -19.16
CA SER A 45 -0.21 -3.81 -18.82
C SER A 45 -1.07 -4.26 -17.63
N ARG A 46 -1.35 -5.57 -17.50
CA ARG A 46 -2.06 -6.12 -16.33
C ARG A 46 -1.24 -6.01 -15.06
N LEU A 47 0.07 -6.22 -15.14
CA LEU A 47 0.99 -6.07 -14.01
C LEU A 47 1.06 -4.62 -13.54
N GLU A 48 1.18 -3.66 -14.47
CA GLU A 48 1.18 -2.24 -14.15
C GLU A 48 -0.13 -1.83 -13.45
N ALA A 49 -1.28 -2.28 -13.97
CA ALA A 49 -2.57 -2.04 -13.33
C ALA A 49 -2.69 -2.65 -11.92
N LEU A 50 -2.13 -3.85 -11.71
CA LEU A 50 -2.07 -4.48 -10.39
C LEU A 50 -1.20 -3.69 -9.42
N ILE A 51 -0.04 -3.19 -9.86
CA ILE A 51 0.86 -2.35 -9.06
C ILE A 51 0.15 -1.04 -8.68
N ASP A 52 -0.54 -0.41 -9.64
CA ASP A 52 -1.34 0.79 -9.39
C ASP A 52 -2.45 0.53 -8.36
N GLU A 53 -3.13 -0.62 -8.44
CA GLU A 53 -4.15 -1.01 -7.46
C GLU A 53 -3.56 -1.25 -6.07
N LEU A 54 -2.42 -1.95 -5.98
CA LEU A 54 -1.70 -2.18 -4.73
C LEU A 54 -1.31 -0.85 -4.05
N VAL A 55 -0.74 0.09 -4.81
CA VAL A 55 -0.27 1.39 -4.29
C VAL A 55 -1.43 2.33 -3.97
N SER A 56 -2.49 2.35 -4.79
CA SER A 56 -3.62 3.28 -4.59
C SER A 56 -4.64 2.80 -3.55
N SER A 57 -4.76 1.48 -3.37
CA SER A 57 -5.82 0.89 -2.53
C SER A 57 -5.25 0.21 -1.30
N LEU A 58 -4.39 -0.81 -1.47
CA LEU A 58 -3.98 -1.67 -0.35
C LEU A 58 -2.95 -1.00 0.56
N VAL A 59 -1.93 -0.35 0.02
CA VAL A 59 -0.89 0.33 0.81
C VAL A 59 -1.48 1.38 1.77
N PRO A 60 -2.39 2.27 1.34
CA PRO A 60 -3.05 3.20 2.24
C PRO A 60 -3.93 2.52 3.30
N LEU A 61 -4.59 1.42 2.96
CA LEU A 61 -5.39 0.66 3.92
C LEU A 61 -4.51 0.04 5.01
N MET A 62 -3.39 -0.59 4.65
CA MET A 62 -2.43 -1.12 5.63
C MET A 62 -1.87 -0.01 6.54
N ALA A 63 -1.62 1.18 5.99
CA ALA A 63 -1.17 2.33 6.79
C ALA A 63 -2.24 2.80 7.79
N ALA A 64 -3.52 2.77 7.38
CA ALA A 64 -4.65 3.04 8.26
C ALA A 64 -4.80 1.97 9.36
N GLU A 65 -4.67 0.68 9.00
CA GLU A 65 -4.68 -0.43 9.96
C GLU A 65 -3.55 -0.28 10.98
N GLU A 66 -2.33 0.07 10.56
CA GLU A 66 -1.21 0.28 11.48
C GLU A 66 -1.44 1.40 12.49
N ARG A 67 -2.10 2.46 12.04
CA ARG A 67 -2.39 3.65 12.83
C ARG A 67 -3.53 3.43 13.82
N VAL A 68 -4.58 2.73 13.39
CA VAL A 68 -5.84 2.61 14.13
C VAL A 68 -5.97 1.27 14.85
N LEU A 69 -5.61 0.16 14.19
CA LEU A 69 -5.87 -1.19 14.67
C LEU A 69 -4.65 -1.85 15.33
N CYS A 70 -3.47 -1.79 14.71
CA CYS A 70 -2.35 -2.63 15.13
C CYS A 70 -1.97 -2.39 16.60
N HIS A 71 -1.93 -1.16 17.09
CA HIS A 71 -1.63 -0.91 18.51
C HIS A 71 -2.58 -1.61 19.50
N ARG A 72 -3.84 -1.77 19.13
CA ARG A 72 -4.84 -2.49 19.93
C ARG A 72 -4.65 -4.00 19.80
N LEU A 73 -4.46 -4.48 18.57
CA LEU A 73 -4.32 -5.91 18.24
C LEU A 73 -2.98 -6.51 18.69
N ASP A 74 -1.90 -5.73 18.68
CA ASP A 74 -0.54 -6.17 19.02
C ASP A 74 -0.48 -6.80 20.42
N ARG A 75 -1.30 -6.29 21.35
CA ARG A 75 -1.39 -6.82 22.72
C ARG A 75 -2.10 -8.16 22.82
N ALA A 76 -3.02 -8.46 21.89
CA ALA A 76 -3.88 -9.63 21.95
C ALA A 76 -3.44 -10.74 21.00
N LEU A 77 -2.94 -10.37 19.81
CA LEU A 77 -2.64 -11.28 18.70
C LEU A 77 -1.15 -11.26 18.30
N GLY A 78 -0.32 -10.44 18.96
CA GLY A 78 1.05 -10.18 18.53
C GLY A 78 1.10 -9.27 17.30
N ASP A 79 2.25 -9.21 16.62
CA ASP A 79 2.48 -8.32 15.48
C ASP A 79 2.41 -8.95 14.06
N PRO A 80 1.74 -10.10 13.80
CA PRO A 80 1.79 -10.74 12.48
C PRO A 80 1.19 -9.85 11.37
N LEU A 81 0.18 -9.03 11.68
CA LEU A 81 -0.34 -8.04 10.73
C LEU A 81 0.74 -7.04 10.29
N ARG A 82 1.56 -6.56 11.22
CA ARG A 82 2.64 -5.62 10.88
C ARG A 82 3.74 -6.29 10.07
N GLU A 83 4.04 -7.55 10.36
CA GLU A 83 4.99 -8.34 9.57
C GLU A 83 4.50 -8.51 8.13
N ASP A 84 3.23 -8.88 7.95
CA ASP A 84 2.62 -8.99 6.63
C ASP A 84 2.61 -7.66 5.88
N HIS A 85 2.27 -6.55 6.55
CA HIS A 85 2.29 -5.23 5.92
C HIS A 85 3.67 -4.85 5.40
N ARG A 86 4.74 -5.13 6.18
CA ARG A 86 6.12 -4.89 5.76
C ARG A 86 6.48 -5.76 4.56
N GLU A 87 6.10 -7.03 4.57
CA GLU A 87 6.39 -7.95 3.47
C GLU A 87 5.66 -7.55 2.19
N VAL A 88 4.37 -7.20 2.28
CA VAL A 88 3.58 -6.70 1.14
C VAL A 88 4.20 -5.41 0.60
N ARG A 89 4.54 -4.42 1.45
CA ARG A 89 5.20 -3.18 0.99
C ARG A 89 6.52 -3.45 0.29
N ARG A 90 7.37 -4.32 0.84
CA ARG A 90 8.64 -4.75 0.21
C ARG A 90 8.41 -5.37 -1.15
N LEU A 91 7.39 -6.22 -1.29
CA LEU A 91 7.07 -6.87 -2.55
C LEU A 91 6.44 -5.91 -3.56
N VAL A 92 5.64 -4.93 -3.13
CA VAL A 92 5.13 -3.85 -3.98
C VAL A 92 6.31 -3.07 -4.58
N GLU A 93 7.26 -2.63 -3.76
CA GLU A 93 8.47 -1.94 -4.24
C GLU A 93 9.25 -2.78 -5.24
N ARG A 94 9.44 -4.07 -4.92
CA ARG A 94 10.16 -5.00 -5.80
C ARG A 94 9.44 -5.19 -7.14
N LEU A 95 8.12 -5.33 -7.15
CA LEU A 95 7.34 -5.44 -8.38
C LEU A 95 7.41 -4.15 -9.20
N SER A 96 7.34 -2.98 -8.56
CA SER A 96 7.51 -1.68 -9.22
C SER A 96 8.85 -1.58 -9.93
N MET A 97 9.96 -1.91 -9.24
CA MET A 97 11.30 -1.94 -9.85
C MET A 97 11.39 -2.94 -11.02
N LEU A 98 10.83 -4.14 -10.87
CA LEU A 98 10.86 -5.15 -11.92
C LEU A 98 9.99 -4.78 -13.13
N SER A 99 8.91 -4.03 -12.91
CA SER A 99 8.04 -3.51 -13.96
C SER A 99 8.68 -2.35 -14.75
N GLU A 100 9.68 -1.68 -14.18
CA GLU A 100 10.33 -0.55 -14.84
C GLU A 100 10.99 -1.00 -16.15
N GLY A 101 10.61 -0.32 -17.25
CA GLY A 101 11.08 -0.65 -18.59
C GLY A 101 10.66 -2.03 -19.09
N LEU A 102 9.74 -2.73 -18.39
CA LEU A 102 9.24 -4.05 -18.80
C LEU A 102 8.57 -3.96 -20.17
N GLU A 103 7.84 -2.88 -20.48
CA GLU A 103 7.21 -2.70 -21.80
C GLU A 103 8.23 -2.63 -22.95
N ARG A 104 9.41 -2.04 -22.71
CA ARG A 104 10.49 -1.99 -23.72
C ARG A 104 11.13 -3.36 -23.89
N ARG A 105 11.31 -4.09 -22.79
CA ARG A 105 11.88 -5.45 -22.77
C ARG A 105 10.92 -6.47 -23.37
N SER A 106 9.63 -6.37 -23.10
CA SER A 106 8.58 -7.27 -23.60
C SER A 106 8.39 -7.20 -25.11
N ARG A 107 8.79 -6.10 -25.75
CA ARG A 107 8.82 -5.98 -27.22
C ARG A 107 9.95 -6.78 -27.86
N ARG A 108 11.01 -7.08 -27.10
CA ARG A 108 12.21 -7.81 -27.56
C ARG A 108 12.27 -9.25 -27.05
N ALA A 109 11.72 -9.49 -25.87
CA ALA A 109 11.68 -10.79 -25.22
C ALA A 109 10.32 -11.47 -25.44
N THR A 110 10.34 -12.73 -25.88
CA THR A 110 9.13 -13.55 -26.09
C THR A 110 8.66 -14.27 -24.82
N LYS A 111 9.44 -14.19 -23.72
CA LYS A 111 9.17 -14.89 -22.46
C LYS A 111 9.21 -13.92 -21.28
N ILE A 112 8.39 -14.20 -20.28
CA ILE A 112 8.34 -13.48 -19.01
C ILE A 112 9.57 -13.85 -18.17
N GLU A 113 10.16 -12.85 -17.50
CA GLU A 113 11.36 -13.04 -16.69
C GLU A 113 11.05 -13.87 -15.43
N GLN A 114 11.87 -14.90 -15.16
CA GLN A 114 11.67 -15.79 -14.01
C GLN A 114 11.66 -15.03 -12.67
N VAL A 115 12.47 -13.98 -12.55
CA VAL A 115 12.55 -13.14 -11.34
C VAL A 115 11.20 -12.46 -11.04
N LEU A 116 10.48 -12.05 -12.08
CA LEU A 116 9.15 -11.45 -11.95
C LEU A 116 8.10 -12.49 -11.56
N LEU A 117 8.18 -13.70 -12.12
CA LEU A 117 7.30 -14.81 -11.73
C LEU A 117 7.47 -15.16 -10.25
N THR A 118 8.70 -15.22 -9.77
CA THR A 118 8.99 -15.46 -8.35
C THR A 118 8.45 -14.33 -7.47
N ALA A 119 8.60 -13.07 -7.87
CA ALA A 119 8.06 -11.94 -7.12
C ALA A 119 6.52 -11.98 -7.04
N LEU A 120 5.84 -12.35 -8.13
CA LEU A 120 4.39 -12.54 -8.14
C LEU A 120 3.95 -13.68 -7.24
N GLN A 121 4.64 -14.83 -7.25
CA GLN A 121 4.34 -15.95 -6.34
C GLN A 121 4.51 -15.56 -4.87
N GLN A 122 5.57 -14.81 -4.55
CA GLN A 122 5.78 -14.30 -3.20
C GLN A 122 4.67 -13.33 -2.79
N MET A 123 4.22 -12.47 -3.70
CA MET A 123 3.08 -11.58 -3.45
C MET A 123 1.79 -12.37 -3.21
N THR A 124 1.52 -13.45 -3.95
CA THR A 124 0.36 -14.33 -3.67
C THR A 124 0.37 -14.84 -2.23
N ILE A 125 1.53 -15.34 -1.78
CA ILE A 125 1.69 -15.91 -0.44
C ILE A 125 1.50 -14.82 0.62
N ALA A 126 2.11 -13.65 0.44
CA ALA A 126 2.01 -12.53 1.37
C ALA A 126 0.57 -12.00 1.48
N LEU A 127 -0.15 -11.89 0.36
CA LEU A 127 -1.55 -11.44 0.38
C LEU A 127 -2.50 -12.45 1.04
N ASP A 128 -2.26 -13.76 0.87
CA ASP A 128 -3.08 -14.78 1.53
C ASP A 128 -2.82 -14.83 3.05
N ALA A 129 -1.56 -14.65 3.48
CA ALA A 129 -1.22 -14.49 4.89
C ALA A 129 -1.88 -13.24 5.49
N LEU A 130 -1.72 -12.09 4.83
CA LEU A 130 -2.34 -10.82 5.25
C LEU A 130 -3.85 -10.97 5.41
N ARG A 131 -4.53 -11.54 4.40
CA ARG A 131 -5.98 -11.78 4.45
C ARG A 131 -6.35 -12.65 5.65
N THR A 132 -5.59 -13.70 5.92
CA THR A 132 -5.84 -14.61 7.04
C THR A 132 -5.72 -13.88 8.38
N HIS A 133 -4.68 -13.07 8.56
CA HIS A 133 -4.50 -12.29 9.79
C HIS A 133 -5.52 -11.15 9.93
N GLN A 134 -5.92 -10.50 8.83
CA GLN A 134 -7.03 -9.53 8.82
C GLN A 134 -8.34 -10.19 9.26
N GLN A 135 -8.66 -11.39 8.77
CA GLN A 135 -9.85 -12.14 9.19
C GLN A 135 -9.80 -12.53 10.68
N ALA A 136 -8.63 -12.95 11.17
CA ALA A 136 -8.44 -13.25 12.59
C ALA A 136 -8.61 -12.01 13.47
N ALA A 137 -8.05 -10.88 13.06
CA ALA A 137 -8.20 -9.59 13.73
C ALA A 137 -9.65 -9.12 13.79
N LEU A 138 -10.39 -9.23 12.68
CA LEU A 138 -11.80 -8.85 12.64
C LEU A 138 -12.67 -9.72 13.55
N ARG A 139 -12.42 -11.03 13.59
CA ARG A 139 -13.10 -11.93 14.53
C ARG A 139 -12.83 -11.50 15.96
N HIS A 140 -11.56 -11.26 16.31
CA HIS A 140 -11.19 -10.79 17.64
C HIS A 140 -11.86 -9.46 18.02
N LEU A 141 -11.91 -8.48 17.11
CA LEU A 141 -12.59 -7.21 17.36
C LEU A 141 -14.10 -7.39 17.54
N SER A 142 -14.71 -8.29 16.77
CA SER A 142 -16.14 -8.61 16.87
C SER A 142 -16.47 -9.27 18.21
N ASP A 143 -15.57 -10.13 18.70
CA ASP A 143 -15.74 -10.88 19.95
C ASP A 143 -15.47 -10.02 21.20
N THR A 144 -14.68 -8.94 21.08
CA THR A 144 -14.19 -8.17 22.23
C THR A 144 -14.79 -6.78 22.38
N LEU A 145 -15.30 -6.19 21.30
CA LEU A 145 -15.81 -4.81 21.32
C LEU A 145 -17.34 -4.79 21.20
N PRO A 146 -18.02 -3.90 21.92
CA PRO A 146 -19.43 -3.63 21.68
C PRO A 146 -19.63 -2.96 20.31
N LEU A 147 -20.84 -3.07 19.77
CA LEU A 147 -21.14 -2.66 18.38
C LEU A 147 -20.92 -1.16 18.11
N ASP A 148 -21.17 -0.31 19.10
CA ASP A 148 -20.93 1.13 19.02
C ASP A 148 -19.43 1.47 18.89
N GLU A 149 -18.58 0.77 19.67
CA GLU A 149 -17.13 0.90 19.54
C GLU A 149 -16.61 0.37 18.21
N GLN A 150 -17.19 -0.73 17.70
CA GLN A 150 -16.87 -1.24 16.37
C GLN A 150 -17.22 -0.21 15.28
N ALA A 151 -18.37 0.46 15.38
CA ALA A 151 -18.80 1.47 14.40
C ALA A 151 -17.88 2.70 14.44
N HIS A 152 -17.52 3.14 15.64
CA HIS A 152 -16.56 4.24 15.80
C HIS A 152 -15.18 3.88 15.24
N LEU A 153 -14.73 2.65 15.46
CA LEU A 153 -13.47 2.15 14.94
C LEU A 153 -13.47 2.13 13.41
N ALA A 154 -14.54 1.62 12.79
CA ALA A 154 -14.71 1.60 11.33
C ALA A 154 -14.61 3.01 10.73
N ALA A 155 -15.35 3.97 11.29
CA ALA A 155 -15.32 5.36 10.84
C ALA A 155 -13.91 5.99 10.96
N THR A 156 -13.20 5.68 12.06
CA THR A 156 -11.82 6.14 12.28
C THR A 156 -10.86 5.55 11.24
N LEU A 157 -11.07 4.28 10.90
CA LEU A 157 -10.26 3.56 9.91
C LEU A 157 -10.48 4.13 8.50
N ASP A 158 -11.72 4.41 8.12
CA ASP A 158 -12.03 5.06 6.84
C ASP A 158 -11.42 6.46 6.74
N ALA A 159 -11.51 7.26 7.80
CA ALA A 159 -10.88 8.57 7.85
C ALA A 159 -9.35 8.47 7.71
N ALA A 160 -8.73 7.52 8.42
CA ALA A 160 -7.29 7.26 8.32
C ALA A 160 -6.88 6.75 6.92
N ALA A 161 -7.71 5.94 6.27
CA ALA A 161 -7.46 5.43 4.92
C ALA A 161 -7.56 6.53 3.87
N LEU A 162 -8.52 7.46 4.01
CA LEU A 162 -8.62 8.64 3.14
C LEU A 162 -7.37 9.53 3.27
N ASP A 163 -6.98 9.87 4.50
CA ASP A 163 -5.75 10.63 4.77
C ASP A 163 -4.50 9.91 4.23
N ALA A 164 -4.37 8.60 4.45
CA ALA A 164 -3.25 7.81 3.93
C ALA A 164 -3.22 7.77 2.39
N ARG A 165 -4.39 7.76 1.72
CA ARG A 165 -4.47 7.83 0.25
C ARG A 165 -3.99 9.18 -0.26
N GLU A 166 -4.42 10.28 0.36
CA GLU A 166 -3.98 11.62 0.01
C GLU A 166 -2.47 11.79 0.17
N GLN A 167 -1.92 11.30 1.29
CA GLN A 167 -0.48 11.30 1.54
C GLN A 167 0.28 10.43 0.54
N THR A 168 -0.21 9.24 0.23
CA THR A 168 0.42 8.34 -0.76
C THR A 168 0.41 8.95 -2.17
N MET A 169 -0.67 9.63 -2.55
CA MET A 169 -0.81 10.28 -3.86
C MET A 169 0.11 11.50 -4.02
N LEU A 170 0.32 12.28 -2.96
CA LEU A 170 1.26 13.41 -2.91
C LEU A 170 2.73 12.99 -3.06
N ILE A 171 3.02 11.73 -2.78
CA ILE A 171 4.38 11.19 -2.75
C ILE A 171 4.74 10.44 -4.04
N VAL A 172 3.77 9.77 -4.65
CA VAL A 172 3.92 9.11 -5.97
C VAL A 172 3.86 10.12 -7.12
N ARG A 173 3.27 11.30 -6.92
CA ARG A 173 3.35 12.43 -7.85
C ARG A 173 3.94 13.64 -7.15
N PRO A 174 5.23 14.00 -7.38
CA PRO A 174 5.68 15.33 -6.99
C PRO A 174 4.80 16.33 -7.73
N VAL A 175 4.25 17.31 -7.02
CA VAL A 175 3.57 18.45 -7.62
C VAL A 175 4.59 19.12 -8.55
N ILE A 176 4.48 18.84 -9.84
CA ILE A 176 5.25 19.53 -10.87
C ILE A 176 4.63 20.93 -10.93
N PRO A 177 5.36 22.01 -10.57
CA PRO A 177 4.87 23.35 -10.80
C PRO A 177 4.50 23.47 -12.29
N PRO A 178 3.41 24.15 -12.68
CA PRO A 178 2.94 24.18 -14.06
C PRO A 178 4.02 24.65 -15.07
N THR A 179 5.03 25.38 -14.61
CA THR A 179 6.22 25.78 -15.39
C THR A 179 7.23 24.66 -15.66
N ALA A 180 7.31 23.61 -14.83
CA ALA A 180 8.20 22.47 -15.00
C ALA A 180 7.61 21.34 -15.89
N ALA A 181 6.29 21.35 -16.14
CA ALA A 181 5.62 20.40 -17.04
C ALA A 181 6.10 20.52 -18.51
N HIS A 182 6.65 21.67 -18.89
CA HIS A 182 7.29 21.87 -20.19
C HIS A 182 8.68 21.25 -20.30
N VAL A 183 9.40 21.09 -19.18
CA VAL A 183 10.77 20.55 -19.18
C VAL A 183 10.75 19.01 -19.19
N LEU A 184 9.80 18.39 -18.48
CA LEU A 184 9.70 16.94 -18.34
C LEU A 184 9.14 16.21 -19.57
N ARG A 185 8.41 16.90 -20.46
CA ARG A 185 7.99 16.32 -21.75
C ARG A 185 9.16 15.98 -22.68
N ASN A 186 10.34 16.56 -22.45
CA ASN A 186 11.50 16.43 -23.33
C ASN A 186 12.65 15.59 -22.73
N ARG A 187 12.52 15.08 -21.50
CA ARG A 187 13.59 14.33 -20.80
C ARG A 187 13.04 13.20 -19.90
N PRO A 188 12.78 12.00 -20.45
CA PRO A 188 12.28 10.83 -19.70
C PRO A 188 13.29 10.26 -18.68
N ASP A 189 14.54 10.69 -18.75
CA ASP A 189 15.65 10.40 -17.83
C ASP A 189 15.46 11.01 -16.43
N LEU A 190 14.59 12.01 -16.28
CA LEU A 190 14.32 12.65 -14.98
C LEU A 190 13.22 11.97 -14.16
N ASN A 191 12.36 11.12 -14.75
CA ASN A 191 11.32 10.41 -13.99
C ASN A 191 11.90 9.44 -12.95
N ALA A 192 13.07 8.85 -13.22
CA ALA A 192 13.77 7.98 -12.29
C ALA A 192 14.38 8.76 -11.10
N ALA A 193 14.67 10.05 -11.26
CA ALA A 193 15.19 10.90 -10.17
C ALA A 193 14.09 11.34 -9.19
N TYR A 194 12.82 11.15 -9.54
CA TYR A 194 11.66 11.57 -8.74
C TYR A 194 10.89 10.41 -8.08
N ALA A 195 11.30 9.16 -8.33
CA ALA A 195 10.73 7.99 -7.67
C ALA A 195 11.37 7.80 -6.29
N MET A 196 10.80 8.41 -5.25
CA MET A 196 11.18 8.07 -3.87
C MET A 196 10.65 6.66 -3.54
N SER A 197 11.50 5.82 -2.94
CA SER A 197 11.08 4.50 -2.43
C SER A 197 10.16 4.64 -1.20
N LEU A 198 9.20 3.72 -1.01
CA LEU A 198 8.28 3.73 0.14
C LEU A 198 9.06 3.65 1.47
N ALA A 199 10.17 2.91 1.51
CA ALA A 199 11.08 2.88 2.66
C ALA A 199 11.72 4.25 2.99
N GLU A 200 12.03 5.05 1.98
CA GLU A 200 12.59 6.41 2.17
C GLU A 200 11.52 7.41 2.60
N ILE A 201 10.29 7.20 2.14
CA ILE A 201 9.10 7.95 2.55
C ILE A 201 8.77 7.66 4.02
N GLU A 202 8.74 6.39 4.42
CA GLU A 202 8.54 5.98 5.81
C GLU A 202 9.61 6.57 6.74
N ARG A 203 10.86 6.65 6.28
CA ARG A 203 11.97 7.29 7.01
C ARG A 203 11.75 8.79 7.19
N ARG A 204 11.23 9.48 6.17
CA ARG A 204 10.95 10.93 6.21
C ARG A 204 9.77 11.27 7.10
N VAL A 205 8.70 10.47 7.04
CA VAL A 205 7.52 10.61 7.90
C VAL A 205 7.88 10.37 9.37
N ARG A 206 8.76 9.39 9.67
CA ARG A 206 9.25 9.16 11.04
C ARG A 206 10.31 10.17 11.50
N GLY A 207 11.06 10.77 10.58
CA GLY A 207 12.12 11.76 10.87
C GLY A 207 11.65 13.21 10.95
N GLY A 208 10.41 13.52 10.54
CA GLY A 208 9.87 14.88 10.48
C GLY A 208 9.59 15.56 11.83
N ALA A 209 9.75 14.88 12.95
CA ALA A 209 9.52 15.45 14.28
C ALA A 209 10.78 16.12 14.91
N ALA A 210 11.90 16.21 14.19
CA ALA A 210 13.18 16.65 14.77
C ALA A 210 13.86 17.83 14.04
N SER A 211 13.12 18.69 13.35
CA SER A 211 13.71 19.92 12.79
C SER A 211 12.74 21.10 12.80
N GLU A 212 12.30 21.50 14.00
CA GLU A 212 11.91 22.87 14.28
C GLU A 212 12.80 23.37 15.41
N GLY A 213 13.98 23.87 15.05
CA GLY A 213 14.99 24.25 16.02
C GLY A 213 16.25 24.83 15.40
N GLU A 214 16.13 25.62 14.34
CA GLU A 214 17.22 26.51 13.94
C GLU A 214 16.68 27.94 13.87
N THR A 215 16.80 28.62 15.00
CA THR A 215 16.53 30.03 15.17
C THR A 215 17.42 30.85 14.23
N ASN A 216 16.78 31.61 13.35
CA ASN A 216 17.37 32.69 12.57
C ASN A 216 18.18 33.65 13.46
N HIS A 217 19.51 33.65 13.31
CA HIS A 217 20.31 34.81 13.69
C HIS A 217 20.50 35.72 12.48
N VAL A 218 19.72 36.79 12.46
CA VAL A 218 19.85 37.95 11.58
C VAL A 218 21.15 38.68 11.94
N ALA A 219 22.12 38.68 11.03
CA ALA A 219 23.28 39.57 11.12
C ALA A 219 22.84 41.00 10.72
N GLY A 220 22.93 41.93 11.68
CA GLY A 220 22.69 43.36 11.46
C GLY A 220 23.77 44.01 10.58
N PRO A 221 23.46 45.15 9.92
CA PRO A 221 24.37 45.78 8.97
C PRO A 221 25.53 46.50 9.70
N PRO A 222 26.69 46.68 9.03
CA PRO A 222 27.85 47.29 9.66
C PRO A 222 27.61 48.80 9.84
N SER A 223 27.87 49.29 11.05
CA SER A 223 27.97 50.72 11.33
C SER A 223 29.42 51.17 11.18
N ARG A 224 29.61 52.10 10.23
CA ARG A 224 30.68 53.09 10.01
C ARG A 224 32.14 52.73 10.34
#